data_AF-A0A7G9YT26-F1
#
_entry.id   AF-A0A7G9YT26-F1
#
_cell.length_a   1.000
_cell.length_b   1.000
_cell.length_c   1.000
_cell.angle_alpha   90.00
_cell.angle_beta   90.00
_cell.angle_gamma   90.00
#
_symmetry.space_group_name_H-M   'P 1'
#
loop_
_entity.id
_entity.type
_entity.pdbx_description
1 polymer ?
#
loop_
_entity_poly.entity_id
_entity_poly.type
_entity_poly.pdbx_seq_one_letter_code
_entity_poly.pdbx_strand_id
1 'polypeptide(L)' 'MYVAECPEVGTVSQGKTIEEAINNLKEATELYLEQFPLKEERKTLLTTFEVGVSAKA' A
#
# COMPACT_ATOMS: atom_id res chain seq x y z
N MET A 1 11.24 -5.72 -10.77
CA MET A 1 9.78 -5.84 -10.63
C MET A 1 9.43 -5.33 -9.26
N TYR A 2 8.53 -4.35 -9.20
CA TYR A 2 8.08 -3.72 -7.97
C TYR A 2 6.65 -4.18 -7.69
N VAL A 3 6.33 -4.33 -6.41
CA VAL A 3 5.01 -4.70 -5.90
C VAL A 3 4.55 -3.59 -4.97
N ALA A 4 3.29 -3.17 -5.12
CA ALA A 4 2.66 -2.15 -4.30
C ALA A 4 1.34 -2.70 -3.74
N GLU A 5 1.00 -2.31 -2.52
CA GLU A 5 -0.18 -2.77 -1.79
C GLU A 5 -0.89 -1.56 -1.15
N CYS A 6 -2.23 -1.57 -1.15
CA CYS A 6 -3.06 -0.67 -0.35
C CYS A 6 -3.53 -1.42 0.90
N PRO A 7 -2.92 -1.20 2.09
CA PRO A 7 -3.23 -1.95 3.30
C PRO A 7 -4.66 -1.73 3.82
N GLU A 8 -5.32 -0.63 3.43
CA GLU A 8 -6.69 -0.31 3.84
C GLU A 8 -7.73 -1.28 3.26
N VAL A 9 -7.50 -1.77 2.04
CA VAL A 9 -8.43 -2.66 1.32
C VAL A 9 -7.81 -3.99 0.90
N GLY A 10 -6.49 -4.15 1.04
CA GLY A 10 -5.74 -5.35 0.67
C GLY A 10 -5.56 -5.53 -0.84
N THR A 11 -5.71 -4.47 -1.65
CA THR A 11 -5.42 -4.54 -3.08
C THR A 11 -3.91 -4.55 -3.31
N VAL A 12 -3.47 -5.35 -4.28
CA VAL A 12 -2.05 -5.50 -4.64
C VAL A 12 -1.89 -5.35 -6.14
N SER A 13 -0.84 -4.67 -6.56
CA SER A 13 -0.45 -4.56 -7.96
C SER A 13 1.06 -4.56 -8.16
N GLN A 14 1.51 -4.67 -9.40
CA GLN A 14 2.92 -4.79 -9.75
C GLN A 14 3.29 -3.98 -11.00
N GLY A 15 4.56 -3.61 -11.12
CA GLY A 15 5.09 -2.85 -12.25
C GLY A 15 6.60 -3.07 -12.46
N LYS A 16 7.13 -2.61 -13.60
CA LYS A 16 8.59 -2.62 -13.88
C LYS A 16 9.30 -1.47 -13.16
N THR A 17 8.61 -0.35 -12.94
CA THR A 17 9.08 0.78 -12.12
C THR A 17 8.19 1.00 -10.88
N ILE A 18 8.64 1.84 -9.95
CA ILE A 18 7.87 2.22 -8.77
C ILE A 18 6.60 2.96 -9.19
N GLU A 19 6.73 3.92 -10.11
CA GLU A 19 5.63 4.73 -10.64
C GLU A 19 4.57 3.85 -11.32
N GLU A 20 5.02 2.87 -12.12
CA GLU A 20 4.12 1.92 -12.77
C GLU A 20 3.36 1.07 -11.74
N ALA A 21 4.04 0.54 -10.72
CA ALA A 21 3.39 -0.25 -9.67
C ALA A 21 2.36 0.57 -8.89
N ILE A 22 2.65 1.84 -8.60
CA ILE A 22 1.73 2.76 -7.90
C ILE A 22 0.52 3.08 -8.78
N ASN A 23 0.72 3.40 -10.07
CA ASN A 23 -0.39 3.69 -10.98
C ASN A 23 -1.29 2.48 -11.16
N ASN A 24 -0.71 1.29 -11.36
CA ASN A 24 -1.47 0.05 -11.47
C ASN A 24 -2.22 -0.28 -10.17
N LEU A 25 -1.63 0.02 -9.00
CA LEU A 25 -2.31 -0.15 -7.71
C LEU A 25 -3.49 0.81 -7.55
N LYS A 26 -3.35 2.06 -7.99
CA LYS A 26 -4.41 3.05 -7.94
C LYS A 26 -5.63 2.59 -8.73
N GLU A 27 -5.44 2.17 -9.98
CA GLU A 27 -6.52 1.63 -10.82
C GLU A 27 -7.19 0.40 -10.20
N ALA A 28 -6.40 -0.56 -9.70
CA ALA A 28 -6.92 -1.75 -9.04
C ALA A 28 -7.75 -1.42 -7.78
N THR A 29 -7.35 -0.38 -7.05
CA THR A 29 -8.03 0.08 -5.84
C THR A 29 -9.32 0.82 -6.18
N GLU A 30 -9.32 1.67 -7.20
CA GLU A 30 -10.53 2.36 -7.70
C GLU A 30 -11.58 1.33 -8.14
N LEU A 31 -11.20 0.34 -8.94
CA LEU A 31 -12.09 -0.74 -9.37
C LEU A 31 -12.65 -1.57 -8.19
N TYR A 32 -11.85 -1.82 -7.16
CA TYR A 32 -12.32 -2.49 -5.94
C TYR A 32 -13.37 -1.64 -5.21
N LEU A 33 -13.11 -0.35 -5.03
CA LEU A 33 -14.00 0.56 -4.30
C LEU A 33 -15.31 0.85 -5.03
N GLU A 34 -15.31 0.81 -6.36
CA GLU A 34 -16.54 0.86 -7.17
C GLU A 34 -17.49 -0.31 -6.86
N GLN A 35 -16.94 -1.50 -6.60
CA GLN A 35 -17.73 -2.70 -6.26
C GLN A 35 -18.00 -2.83 -4.75
N PHE A 36 -17.05 -2.41 -3.93
CA PHE A 36 -17.08 -2.56 -2.48
C PHE A 36 -16.72 -1.22 -1.80
N PRO A 37 -17.67 -0.27 -1.72
CA PRO A 37 -17.42 1.03 -1.12
C PRO A 37 -17.02 0.93 0.36
N LEU A 38 -16.01 1.69 0.76
CA LEU A 38 -15.62 1.82 2.17
C LEU A 38 -16.72 2.54 2.96
N LYS A 39 -17.19 1.91 4.03
CA LYS A 39 -18.28 2.44 4.87
C LYS A 39 -17.82 3.49 5.89
N GLU A 40 -16.53 3.49 6.23
CA GLU A 40 -15.91 4.43 7.18
C GLU A 40 -14.51 4.79 6.70
N GLU A 41 -14.25 6.09 6.51
CA GLU A 41 -12.89 6.60 6.30
C GLU A 41 -12.14 6.59 7.63
N ARG A 42 -11.43 5.50 7.93
CA ARG A 42 -10.49 5.47 9.05
C ARG A 42 -9.25 6.25 8.66
N LYS A 43 -8.84 7.22 9.49
CA LYS A 43 -7.56 7.92 9.32
C LYS A 43 -6.43 6.98 9.75
N THR A 44 -5.95 6.16 8.83
CA THR A 44 -4.77 5.32 9.04
C THR A 44 -3.52 6.18 9.13
N LEU A 45 -2.68 5.95 10.16
CA LEU A 45 -1.35 6.54 10.25
C LEU A 45 -0.34 5.54 9.69
N LEU A 46 0.08 5.75 8.44
CA LEU A 46 1.19 5.01 7.84
C LEU A 46 2.48 5.79 8.07
N THR A 47 3.45 5.20 8.77
CA THR A 47 4.74 5.84 9.07
C THR A 47 5.86 4.81 9.09
N THR A 48 7.09 5.27 8.87
CA THR A 48 8.31 4.47 8.96
C THR A 48 9.15 5.00 10.12
N PHE A 49 9.78 4.11 10.89
CA PHE A 49 10.72 4.49 11.94
C PHE A 49 12.00 3.64 11.83
N GLU A 50 13.11 4.19 12.29
CA GLU A 50 14.40 3.51 12.30
C GLU A 50 14.70 2.94 13.70
N VAL A 51 15.35 1.77 13.77
CA VAL A 51 15.77 1.15 15.02
C VAL A 51 17.27 0.88 14.97
N GLY A 52 18.00 1.36 15.97
CA GLY A 52 19.43 1.09 16.10
C GLY A 52 19.70 -0.34 16.58
N VAL A 53 20.63 -1.05 15.93
CA VAL A 53 21.06 -2.39 16.36
C VAL A 53 21.98 -2.24 17.57
N SER A 54 21.48 -2.55 18.78
CA SER A 54 22.34 -2.75 19.96
C SER A 54 22.64 -4.24 20.13
N ALA A 55 23.79 -4.68 19.63
CA ALA A 55 24.37 -5.94 20.06
C ALA A 55 25.00 -5.72 21.45
N LYS A 56 24.46 -6.37 22.49
CA LYS A 56 25.19 -6.54 23.75
C LYS A 56 26.11 -7.76 23.57
N ALA A 57 27.41 -7.52 23.74
CA ALA A 57 28.41 -8.57 23.88
C ALA A 57 28.20 -9.37 25.17
#